data_AF-A0A448GXW1-F1
#
_entry.id   AF-A0A448GXW1-F1
#
_cell.length_a   1.000
_cell.length_b   1.000
_cell.length_c   1.000
_cell.angle_alpha   90.00
_cell.angle_beta   90.00
_cell.angle_gamma   90.00
#
_symmetry.space_group_name_H-M   'P 1'
#
loop_
_entity.id
_entity.type
_entity.pdbx_description
1 polymer ?
#
loop_
_entity_poly.entity_id
_entity_poly.type
_entity_poly.pdbx_seq_one_letter_code
_entity_poly.pdbx_strand_id
1 'polypeptide(L)'
;MIDFYRNVPMSIDYDVNSFIGKWVDDYVWCDSEYIKLEQSILNIQKVYPYPTDIPRDMIVFLYQIIDLMMITGWENFAIDKINADDQTDMYDRFERFKVVISCVLSGENINEIEFGYNPY
;
A
#
# COMPACT_ATOMS: atom_id res chain seq x y z
N MET A 1 -3.42 7.63 -8.83
CA MET A 1 -4.69 6.94 -9.17
C MET A 1 -4.42 5.74 -10.06
N ILE A 2 -3.68 5.87 -11.17
CA ILE A 2 -3.33 4.71 -12.04
C ILE A 2 -2.68 3.58 -11.22
N ASP A 3 -1.72 3.89 -10.34
CA ASP A 3 -1.06 2.86 -9.53
C ASP A 3 -1.96 2.23 -8.47
N PHE A 4 -3.10 2.81 -8.11
CA PHE A 4 -4.08 2.12 -7.26
C PHE A 4 -4.71 0.96 -8.01
N TYR A 5 -5.24 1.21 -9.21
CA TYR A 5 -5.94 0.20 -10.01
C TYR A 5 -5.02 -0.91 -10.53
N ARG A 6 -3.73 -0.61 -10.75
CA ARG A 6 -2.70 -1.62 -11.08
C ARG A 6 -2.56 -2.69 -10.01
N ASN A 7 -2.92 -2.39 -8.76
CA ASN A 7 -2.80 -3.29 -7.62
C ASN A 7 -4.09 -4.08 -7.30
N VAL A 8 -5.12 -3.97 -8.13
CA VAL A 8 -6.43 -4.61 -7.88
C VAL A 8 -6.62 -5.75 -8.88
N PRO A 9 -6.58 -7.04 -8.47
CA PRO A 9 -6.65 -8.17 -9.42
C PRO A 9 -7.91 -8.20 -10.31
N MET A 10 -9.02 -7.62 -9.84
CA MET A 10 -10.27 -7.53 -10.61
C MET A 10 -10.33 -6.30 -11.54
N SER A 11 -9.32 -5.43 -11.52
CA SER A 11 -9.23 -4.27 -12.39
C SER A 11 -8.72 -4.67 -13.78
N ILE A 12 -9.23 -4.03 -14.82
CA ILE A 12 -8.67 -4.16 -16.18
C ILE A 12 -7.23 -3.63 -16.27
N ASP A 13 -6.87 -2.72 -15.36
CA ASP A 13 -5.55 -2.12 -15.29
C ASP A 13 -4.57 -2.92 -14.41
N TYR A 14 -4.99 -4.09 -13.89
CA TYR A 14 -4.13 -4.94 -13.06
C TYR A 14 -2.81 -5.24 -13.77
N ASP A 15 -1.71 -5.09 -13.04
CA ASP A 15 -0.37 -5.34 -13.55
C ASP A 15 0.35 -6.30 -12.61
N VAL A 16 0.80 -7.43 -13.14
CA VAL A 16 1.59 -8.43 -12.39
C VAL A 16 2.90 -7.85 -11.83
N ASN A 17 3.39 -6.74 -12.40
CA ASN A 17 4.57 -6.04 -11.90
C ASN A 17 4.23 -4.93 -10.88
N SER A 18 2.96 -4.77 -10.50
CA SER A 18 2.56 -3.87 -9.42
C SER A 18 3.06 -4.37 -8.06
N PHE A 19 2.87 -3.57 -7.01
CA PHE A 19 3.21 -3.98 -5.65
C PHE A 19 2.50 -5.28 -5.25
N ILE A 20 1.18 -5.35 -5.41
CA ILE A 20 0.37 -6.54 -5.12
C ILE A 20 0.74 -7.73 -6.01
N GLY A 21 1.06 -7.51 -7.30
CA GLY A 21 1.55 -8.59 -8.15
C GLY A 21 2.83 -9.21 -7.61
N LYS A 22 3.85 -8.39 -7.33
CA LYS A 22 5.11 -8.85 -6.71
C LYS A 22 4.92 -9.44 -5.31
N TRP A 23 3.99 -8.89 -4.53
CA TRP A 23 3.67 -9.36 -3.19
C TRP A 23 3.13 -10.79 -3.20
N VAL A 24 2.18 -11.06 -4.09
CA VAL A 24 1.45 -12.34 -4.15
C VAL A 24 2.23 -13.39 -4.94
N ASP A 25 2.82 -13.01 -6.08
CA ASP A 25 3.41 -13.95 -7.03
C ASP A 25 4.90 -14.20 -6.76
N ASP A 26 5.65 -13.16 -6.35
CA ASP A 26 7.11 -13.24 -6.15
C ASP A 26 7.50 -13.36 -4.67
N TYR A 27 6.56 -13.17 -3.74
CA TYR A 27 6.82 -13.10 -2.29
C TYR A 27 7.85 -12.01 -1.94
N VAL A 28 7.72 -10.84 -2.59
CA VAL A 28 8.62 -9.69 -2.42
C VAL A 28 7.86 -8.44 -2.02
N TRP A 29 8.29 -7.79 -0.94
CA TRP A 29 7.98 -6.39 -0.71
C TRP A 29 8.91 -5.51 -1.53
N CYS A 30 8.41 -4.92 -2.60
CA CYS A 30 9.17 -4.02 -3.47
C CYS A 30 8.91 -2.57 -3.10
N ASP A 31 9.88 -1.90 -2.46
CA ASP A 31 9.72 -0.53 -1.96
C ASP A 31 9.32 0.43 -3.08
N SER A 32 9.93 0.30 -4.25
CA SER A 32 9.64 1.20 -5.39
C SER A 32 8.20 1.10 -5.89
N GLU A 33 7.60 -0.10 -5.87
CA GLU A 33 6.19 -0.27 -6.25
C GLU A 33 5.24 0.06 -5.09
N TYR A 34 5.64 -0.25 -3.85
CA TYR A 34 4.89 0.13 -2.66
C TYR A 34 4.68 1.65 -2.59
N ILE A 35 5.73 2.44 -2.82
CA ILE A 35 5.65 3.91 -2.82
C ILE A 35 4.61 4.42 -3.83
N LYS A 36 4.55 3.82 -5.03
CA LYS A 36 3.56 4.20 -6.06
C LYS A 36 2.13 3.91 -5.60
N LEU A 37 1.92 2.75 -4.99
CA LEU A 37 0.63 2.38 -4.42
C LEU A 37 0.26 3.34 -3.28
N GLU A 38 1.16 3.55 -2.31
CA GLU A 38 0.96 4.44 -1.17
C GLU A 38 0.58 5.85 -1.63
N GLN A 39 1.33 6.44 -2.56
CA GLN A 39 1.03 7.76 -3.10
C GLN A 39 -0.35 7.81 -3.75
N SER A 40 -0.74 6.75 -4.47
CA SER A 40 -2.08 6.67 -5.06
C SER A 40 -3.17 6.54 -4.00
N ILE A 41 -2.96 5.78 -2.93
CA ILE A 41 -3.89 5.65 -1.79
C ILE A 41 -4.03 7.00 -1.07
N LEU A 42 -2.93 7.66 -0.73
CA LEU A 42 -2.96 9.00 -0.10
C LEU A 42 -3.61 10.05 -1.01
N ASN A 43 -3.51 9.89 -2.33
CA ASN A 43 -4.19 10.79 -3.27
C ASN A 43 -5.72 10.59 -3.26
N ILE A 44 -6.24 9.42 -2.84
CA ILE A 44 -7.69 9.22 -2.64
C ILE A 44 -8.20 10.22 -1.59
N GLN A 45 -7.50 10.36 -0.47
CA GLN A 45 -7.86 11.32 0.59
C GLN A 45 -7.84 12.77 0.10
N LYS A 46 -6.92 13.13 -0.82
CA LYS A 46 -6.88 14.48 -1.42
C LYS A 46 -8.09 14.74 -2.32
N VAL A 47 -8.54 13.72 -3.06
CA VAL A 47 -9.72 13.82 -3.95
C VAL A 47 -11.02 13.75 -3.16
N TYR A 48 -11.05 12.96 -2.09
CA TYR A 48 -12.19 12.74 -1.19
C TYR A 48 -11.78 13.07 0.25
N PRO A 49 -11.79 14.36 0.65
CA PRO A 49 -11.37 14.78 1.99
C PRO A 49 -12.22 14.20 3.12
N TYR A 50 -13.47 13.84 2.82
CA TYR A 50 -14.38 13.16 3.75
C TYR A 50 -14.45 11.68 3.39
N PRO A 51 -14.14 10.74 4.32
CA PRO A 51 -14.17 9.31 4.02
C PRO A 51 -15.51 8.80 3.47
N THR A 52 -16.63 9.45 3.83
CA THR A 52 -17.97 9.14 3.34
C THR A 52 -18.18 9.42 1.85
N ASP A 53 -17.31 10.23 1.25
CA ASP A 53 -17.40 10.63 -0.16
C ASP A 53 -16.59 9.68 -1.06
N ILE A 54 -15.81 8.76 -0.49
CA ILE A 54 -15.05 7.77 -1.26
C ILE A 54 -16.04 6.84 -1.99
N PRO A 55 -15.92 6.70 -3.32
CA PRO A 55 -16.75 5.79 -4.09
C PRO A 55 -16.71 4.35 -3.55
N ARG A 56 -17.89 3.70 -3.51
CA ARG A 56 -18.02 2.35 -2.94
C ARG A 56 -17.11 1.32 -3.63
N ASP A 57 -16.97 1.41 -4.94
CA ASP A 57 -16.08 0.56 -5.73
C ASP A 57 -14.62 0.72 -5.33
N MET A 58 -14.15 1.95 -5.07
CA MET A 58 -12.81 2.19 -4.53
C MET A 58 -12.63 1.57 -3.15
N ILE A 59 -13.64 1.67 -2.27
CA ILE A 59 -13.60 1.03 -0.95
C ILE A 59 -13.48 -0.50 -1.11
N VAL A 60 -14.27 -1.10 -2.01
CA VAL A 60 -14.19 -2.54 -2.30
C VAL A 60 -12.80 -2.93 -2.81
N PHE A 61 -12.21 -2.13 -3.69
CA PHE A 61 -10.86 -2.36 -4.20
C PHE A 61 -9.78 -2.19 -3.13
N LEU A 62 -9.94 -1.23 -2.22
CA LEU A 62 -9.04 -1.07 -1.08
C LEU A 62 -9.09 -2.29 -0.17
N TYR A 63 -10.28 -2.83 0.12
CA TYR A 63 -10.42 -4.06 0.89
C TYR A 63 -9.78 -5.27 0.21
N GLN A 64 -9.85 -5.39 -1.12
CA GLN A 64 -9.15 -6.46 -1.83
C GLN A 64 -7.63 -6.37 -1.65
N ILE A 65 -7.06 -5.16 -1.74
CA ILE A 65 -5.64 -4.94 -1.47
C ILE A 65 -5.30 -5.36 -0.04
N ILE A 66 -6.10 -4.93 0.95
CA ILE A 66 -5.90 -5.31 2.36
C ILE A 66 -5.96 -6.83 2.56
N ASP A 67 -6.94 -7.50 1.95
CA ASP A 67 -7.09 -8.96 2.04
C ASP A 67 -5.86 -9.69 1.49
N LEU A 68 -5.30 -9.22 0.38
CA LEU A 68 -4.09 -9.78 -0.23
C LEU A 68 -2.83 -9.51 0.61
N MET A 69 -2.84 -8.49 1.46
CA MET A 69 -1.75 -8.23 2.40
C MET A 69 -1.76 -9.17 3.61
N MET A 70 -2.87 -9.89 3.87
CA MET A 70 -3.00 -10.81 5.00
C MET A 70 -2.52 -12.25 4.71
N ILE A 71 -1.59 -12.42 3.77
CA ILE A 71 -0.99 -13.73 3.45
C ILE A 71 -0.13 -14.23 4.61
N THR A 72 -0.25 -15.50 4.97
CA THR A 72 0.55 -16.12 6.05
C THR A 72 2.02 -16.27 5.67
N GLY A 73 2.93 -16.14 6.63
CA GLY A 73 4.37 -16.33 6.38
C GLY A 73 5.05 -15.13 5.74
N TRP A 74 4.35 -14.00 5.67
CA TRP A 74 4.79 -12.73 5.09
C TRP A 74 6.09 -12.21 5.71
N GLU A 75 6.39 -12.61 6.95
CA GLU A 75 7.62 -12.28 7.65
C GLU A 75 8.88 -12.88 6.99
N ASN A 76 8.71 -13.89 6.13
CA ASN A 76 9.80 -14.54 5.41
C ASN A 76 9.97 -14.02 3.98
N PHE A 77 9.14 -13.06 3.55
CA PHE A 77 9.20 -12.53 2.19
C PHE A 77 10.46 -11.68 2.02
N ALA A 78 10.97 -11.63 0.79
CA ALA A 78 12.14 -10.81 0.51
C ALA A 78 11.75 -9.32 0.51
N ILE A 79 12.71 -8.46 0.85
CA ILE A 79 12.56 -7.01 0.75
C ILE A 79 13.47 -6.52 -0.37
N ASP A 80 12.87 -5.96 -1.42
CA ASP A 80 13.56 -5.25 -2.49
C ASP A 80 13.62 -3.76 -2.13
N LYS A 81 14.72 -3.39 -1.46
CA LYS A 81 14.93 -2.07 -0.86
C LYS A 81 15.32 -1.05 -1.90
N ILE A 82 14.71 0.14 -1.83
CA ILE A 82 15.15 1.28 -2.65
C ILE A 82 16.46 1.90 -2.12
N ASN A 83 16.63 1.90 -0.79
CA ASN A 83 17.82 2.37 -0.10
C ASN A 83 18.55 1.19 0.55
N ALA A 84 19.79 0.94 0.12
CA ALA A 84 20.60 -0.15 0.66
C ALA A 84 20.95 0.01 2.15
N ASP A 85 20.96 1.25 2.65
CA ASP A 85 21.27 1.55 4.05
C ASP A 85 20.06 1.40 4.97
N ASP A 86 18.85 1.23 4.42
CA ASP A 86 17.64 1.02 5.20
C ASP A 86 17.74 -0.26 6.05
N GLN A 87 17.74 -0.09 7.37
CA GLN A 87 17.82 -1.21 8.34
C GLN A 87 16.46 -1.72 8.80
N THR A 88 15.38 -1.11 8.33
CA THR A 88 14.01 -1.49 8.72
C THR A 88 13.65 -2.85 8.14
N ASP A 89 12.72 -3.51 8.82
CA ASP A 89 12.29 -4.86 8.48
C ASP A 89 10.88 -4.86 7.84
N MET A 90 10.30 -6.05 7.76
CA MET A 90 8.97 -6.24 7.20
C MET A 90 7.87 -5.72 8.15
N TYR A 91 8.08 -5.74 9.47
CA TYR A 91 7.12 -5.22 10.44
C TYR A 91 6.97 -3.71 10.32
N ASP A 92 8.08 -2.98 10.17
CA ASP A 92 8.07 -1.53 9.97
C ASP A 92 7.28 -1.13 8.70
N ARG A 93 7.45 -1.91 7.62
CA ARG A 93 6.73 -1.77 6.35
C ARG A 93 5.23 -2.01 6.49
N PHE A 94 4.85 -3.09 7.17
CA PHE A 94 3.45 -3.40 7.46
C PHE A 94 2.81 -2.38 8.39
N GLU A 95 3.55 -1.87 9.38
CA GLU A 95 3.08 -0.77 10.22
C GLU A 95 2.71 0.44 9.35
N ARG A 96 3.64 0.87 8.49
CA ARG A 96 3.40 1.98 7.57
C ARG A 96 2.16 1.75 6.70
N PHE A 97 2.02 0.57 6.09
CA PHE A 97 0.85 0.23 5.29
C PHE A 97 -0.46 0.33 6.08
N LYS A 98 -0.51 -0.25 7.29
CA LYS A 98 -1.72 -0.18 8.15
C LYS A 98 -2.10 1.25 8.47
N VAL A 99 -1.12 2.09 8.79
CA VAL A 99 -1.36 3.50 9.11
C VAL A 99 -1.84 4.27 7.88
N VAL A 100 -1.22 4.07 6.71
CA VAL A 100 -1.67 4.67 5.43
C VAL A 100 -3.14 4.34 5.16
N ILE A 101 -3.53 3.07 5.30
CA ILE A 101 -4.92 2.63 5.14
C ILE A 101 -5.83 3.30 6.17
N SER A 102 -5.41 3.33 7.44
CA SER A 102 -6.17 3.97 8.53
C SER A 102 -6.42 5.45 8.23
N CYS A 103 -5.40 6.20 7.86
CA CYS A 103 -5.51 7.63 7.54
C CYS A 103 -6.51 7.91 6.42
N VAL A 104 -6.55 7.08 5.38
CA VAL A 104 -7.52 7.25 4.28
C VAL A 104 -8.96 6.99 4.76
N LEU A 105 -9.16 6.00 5.62
CA LEU A 105 -10.49 5.63 6.12
C LEU A 105 -10.97 6.52 7.28
N SER A 106 -10.06 7.10 8.07
CA SER A 106 -10.35 7.99 9.20
C SER A 106 -10.37 9.47 8.80
N GLY A 107 -9.67 9.84 7.73
CA GLY A 107 -9.43 11.24 7.34
C GLY A 107 -8.25 11.89 8.07
N GLU A 108 -7.48 11.14 8.87
CA GLU A 108 -6.30 11.65 9.59
C GLU A 108 -5.13 11.95 8.65
N ASN A 109 -4.27 12.90 9.04
CA ASN A 109 -3.13 13.33 8.23
C ASN A 109 -1.88 12.49 8.54
N ILE A 110 -1.38 11.77 7.53
CA ILE A 110 -0.18 10.92 7.67
C ILE A 110 1.09 11.69 8.06
N ASN A 111 1.17 12.99 7.75
CA ASN A 111 2.37 13.79 8.03
C ASN A 111 2.58 14.06 9.54
N GLU A 112 1.60 13.74 10.37
CA GLU A 112 1.67 13.89 11.82
C GLU A 112 2.20 12.60 12.51
N ILE A 113 2.59 11.60 11.72
CA ILE A 113 2.98 10.27 12.20
C ILE A 113 4.43 10.00 11.82
N GLU A 114 5.23 9.62 12.82
CA GLU A 114 6.61 9.15 12.63
C GLU A 114 6.61 7.64 12.36
N PHE A 115 7.48 7.20 11.45
CA PHE A 115 7.59 5.81 11.04
C PHE A 115 9.02 5.30 11.21
N GLY A 116 9.16 4.04 11.62
CA GLY A 116 10.44 3.32 11.52
C GLY A 116 10.90 3.23 10.06
N TYR A 117 10.00 2.78 9.18
CA TYR A 117 10.21 2.77 7.72
C TYR A 117 9.76 4.08 7.07
N ASN A 118 10.74 4.82 6.52
CA ASN A 118 10.51 6.01 5.71
C ASN A 118 11.22 5.90 4.35
N PRO A 119 10.47 5.65 3.26
CA PRO A 119 11.04 5.54 1.92
C PRO A 119 11.30 6.87 1.20
N TYR A 120 11.07 8.02 1.85
CA TYR A 120 11.20 9.37 1.25
C TYR A 120 12.38 10.16 1.79
#